data_AF-A0A964T8P5-F1
#
_entry.id   AF-A0A964T8P5-F1
#
_cell.length_a   1.000
_cell.length_b   1.000
_cell.length_c   1.000
_cell.angle_alpha   90.00
_cell.angle_beta   90.00
_cell.angle_gamma   90.00
#
_symmetry.space_group_name_H-M   'P 1'
#
loop_
_entity.id
_entity.type
_entity.pdbx_description
1 polymer ?
#
loop_
_entity_poly.entity_id
_entity_poly.type
_entity_poly.pdbx_seq_one_letter_code
_entity_poly.pdbx_strand_id
1 'polypeptide(L)'
;MPARSSRRSISILPSAGVTISSTSVPILSAAAVRDAAVRAAEEVVMENRLIRMSPEGFADFMKVLSAPAAPVPEIVELTERPAPWEAGYVAKR
;
A
#
# COMPACT_ATOMS: atom_id res chain seq x y z
N MET A 1 -4.93 14.01 75.01
CA MET A 1 -5.14 14.48 73.62
C MET A 1 -5.78 13.37 72.80
N PRO A 2 -7.01 13.55 72.25
CA PRO A 2 -7.55 12.63 71.25
C PRO A 2 -7.77 13.29 69.87
N ALA A 3 -7.50 12.51 68.83
CA ALA A 3 -7.56 12.90 67.41
C ALA A 3 -9.01 13.00 66.89
N ARG A 4 -9.29 14.06 66.11
CA ARG A 4 -10.59 14.35 65.51
C ARG A 4 -10.59 13.88 64.04
N SER A 5 -11.12 12.68 63.78
CA SER A 5 -11.35 12.18 62.41
C SER A 5 -12.78 12.53 61.98
N SER A 6 -12.90 13.53 61.11
CA SER A 6 -14.16 14.01 60.55
C SER A 6 -14.57 13.15 59.36
N ARG A 7 -15.59 12.31 59.52
CA ARG A 7 -16.27 11.65 58.39
C ARG A 7 -17.10 12.69 57.64
N ARG A 8 -16.71 13.05 56.42
CA ARG A 8 -17.63 13.70 55.47
C ARG A 8 -18.19 12.62 54.54
N SER A 9 -19.45 12.27 54.74
CA SER A 9 -20.22 11.50 53.77
C SER A 9 -20.51 12.40 52.56
N ILE A 10 -19.94 12.06 51.41
CA ILE A 10 -20.35 12.66 50.13
C ILE A 10 -21.33 11.67 49.51
N SER A 11 -22.62 12.01 49.61
CA SER A 11 -23.69 11.34 48.87
C SER A 11 -23.70 11.90 47.46
N ILE A 12 -23.43 11.07 46.46
CA ILE A 12 -23.67 11.42 45.06
C ILE A 12 -24.62 10.34 44.51
N LEU A 13 -25.92 10.66 44.53
CA LEU A 13 -26.88 10.01 43.65
C LEU A 13 -26.85 10.76 42.30
N PRO A 14 -26.55 10.10 41.18
CA PRO A 14 -26.75 10.71 39.88
C PRO A 14 -28.24 10.66 39.52
N SER A 15 -28.94 11.78 39.69
CA SER A 15 -30.27 12.01 39.10
C SER A 15 -30.11 12.55 37.68
N ALA A 16 -29.82 11.65 36.74
CA ALA A 16 -30.19 11.80 35.33
C ALA A 16 -29.72 10.53 34.61
N GLY A 17 -30.66 9.69 34.21
CA GLY A 17 -30.40 8.62 33.28
C GLY A 17 -30.01 9.20 31.92
N VAL A 18 -28.72 9.29 31.65
CA VAL A 18 -28.20 9.42 30.29
C VAL A 18 -27.84 8.01 29.84
N THR A 19 -28.75 7.36 29.14
CA THR A 19 -28.44 6.17 28.37
C THR A 19 -27.52 6.59 27.22
N ILE A 20 -26.21 6.46 27.41
CA ILE A 20 -25.28 6.46 26.28
C ILE A 20 -25.54 5.14 25.54
N SER A 21 -26.47 5.16 24.60
CA SER A 21 -26.59 4.10 23.61
C SER A 21 -25.37 4.22 22.71
N SER A 22 -24.31 3.49 23.06
CA SER A 22 -23.11 3.35 22.25
C SER A 22 -23.50 2.60 20.98
N THR A 23 -23.91 3.33 19.95
CA THR A 23 -23.69 2.85 18.58
C THR A 23 -22.19 2.94 18.39
N SER A 24 -21.49 1.84 18.64
CA SER A 24 -20.06 1.75 18.39
C SER A 24 -19.85 1.97 16.89
N VAL A 25 -19.49 3.18 16.50
CA VAL A 25 -18.67 3.32 15.30
C VAL A 25 -17.45 2.46 15.60
N PRO A 26 -17.15 1.42 14.81
CA PRO A 26 -15.96 0.63 15.08
C PRO A 26 -14.80 1.60 14.89
N ILE A 27 -14.20 2.01 16.00
CA ILE A 27 -12.84 2.54 16.01
C ILE A 27 -12.06 1.45 15.30
N LEU A 28 -11.60 1.73 14.08
CA LEU A 28 -11.18 0.72 13.12
C LEU A 28 -10.27 -0.29 13.83
N SER A 29 -10.71 -1.55 13.93
CA SER A 29 -9.85 -2.61 14.42
C SER A 29 -8.63 -2.70 13.50
N ALA A 30 -7.52 -3.25 13.97
CA ALA A 30 -6.32 -3.39 13.14
C ALA A 30 -6.60 -4.13 11.81
N ALA A 31 -7.56 -5.06 11.80
CA ALA A 31 -8.03 -5.73 10.59
C ALA A 31 -8.78 -4.77 9.65
N ALA A 32 -9.69 -3.94 10.16
CA ALA A 32 -10.41 -2.95 9.36
C ALA A 32 -9.47 -1.89 8.75
N VAL A 33 -8.45 -1.45 9.51
CA VAL A 33 -7.39 -0.54 8.98
C VAL A 33 -6.60 -1.23 7.88
N ARG A 34 -6.23 -2.50 8.09
CA ARG A 34 -5.48 -3.28 7.10
C ARG A 34 -6.29 -3.46 5.81
N ASP A 35 -7.56 -3.83 5.92
CA ASP A 35 -8.41 -4.07 4.75
C ASP A 35 -8.69 -2.77 3.98
N ALA A 36 -8.89 -1.65 4.69
CA ALA A 36 -9.01 -0.33 4.07
C ALA A 36 -7.71 0.09 3.37
N ALA A 37 -6.54 -0.15 3.97
CA ALA A 37 -5.25 0.17 3.38
C ALA A 37 -4.94 -0.68 2.14
N VAL A 38 -5.27 -1.98 2.16
CA VAL A 38 -5.12 -2.87 1.00
C VAL A 38 -6.01 -2.40 -0.15
N ARG A 39 -7.28 -2.09 0.13
CA ARG A 39 -8.20 -1.63 -0.91
C ARG A 39 -7.75 -0.31 -1.55
N ALA A 40 -7.26 0.63 -0.75
CA ALA A 40 -6.72 1.90 -1.25
C ALA A 40 -5.43 1.68 -2.08
N ALA A 41 -4.55 0.77 -1.66
CA ALA A 41 -3.35 0.44 -2.43
C ALA A 41 -3.68 -0.23 -3.77
N GLU A 42 -4.68 -1.12 -3.82
CA GLU A 42 -5.14 -1.74 -5.07
C GLU A 42 -5.68 -0.71 -6.06
N GLU A 43 -6.48 0.25 -5.60
CA GLU A 43 -7.03 1.32 -6.43
C GLU A 43 -5.92 2.16 -7.07
N VAL A 44 -4.94 2.59 -6.27
CA VAL A 44 -3.77 3.36 -6.75
C VAL A 44 -2.92 2.55 -7.73
N VAL A 45 -2.73 1.25 -7.48
CA VAL A 45 -1.96 0.37 -8.39
C VAL A 45 -2.68 0.22 -9.73
N MET A 46 -4.01 0.13 -9.75
CA MET A 46 -4.77 0.05 -11.00
C MET A 46 -4.77 1.38 -11.76
N GLU A 47 -4.81 2.51 -11.05
CA GLU A 47 -4.68 3.84 -11.65
C GLU A 47 -3.29 4.08 -12.26
N ASN A 48 -2.23 3.57 -11.61
CA ASN A 48 -0.83 3.76 -12.05
C ASN A 48 -0.34 2.71 -13.06
N ARG A 49 -1.17 1.73 -13.44
CA ARG A 49 -0.84 0.73 -14.48
C ARG A 49 -1.26 1.13 -15.88
N LEU A 50 -2.14 2.13 -16.01
CA LEU A 50 -2.66 2.54 -17.29
C LEU A 50 -1.75 3.61 -17.90
N ILE A 51 -0.99 3.23 -18.92
CA ILE A 51 -0.29 4.19 -19.79
C ILE A 51 -1.37 4.94 -20.57
N ARG A 52 -1.73 6.14 -20.10
CA ARG A 52 -2.61 7.05 -20.83
C ARG A 52 -1.80 7.70 -21.95
N MET A 53 -2.23 7.50 -23.19
CA MET A 53 -1.63 8.14 -24.37
C MET A 53 -2.72 8.73 -25.26
N SER A 54 -2.37 9.75 -26.04
CA SER A 54 -3.28 10.26 -27.07
C SER A 54 -3.46 9.22 -28.19
N PRO A 55 -4.52 9.31 -29.00
CA PRO A 55 -4.71 8.43 -30.14
C PRO A 55 -3.51 8.43 -31.10
N GLU A 56 -2.84 9.57 -31.28
CA GLU A 56 -1.64 9.72 -32.12
C GLU A 56 -0.46 8.96 -31.50
N GLY A 57 -0.23 9.11 -30.19
CA GLY A 57 0.81 8.37 -29.48
C GLY A 57 0.58 6.85 -29.53
N PHE A 58 -0.68 6.42 -29.50
CA PHE A 58 -1.04 5.01 -29.69
C PHE A 58 -0.76 4.51 -31.09
N ALA A 59 -1.06 5.31 -32.12
CA ALA A 59 -0.77 4.94 -33.50
C ALA A 59 0.74 4.80 -33.75
N ASP A 60 1.56 5.71 -33.21
CA ASP A 60 3.01 5.63 -33.33
C ASP A 60 3.60 4.45 -32.55
N PHE A 61 3.08 4.18 -31.35
CA PHE A 61 3.43 2.98 -30.59
C PHE A 61 3.14 1.69 -31.37
N MET A 62 1.97 1.60 -31.99
CA MET A 62 1.59 0.44 -32.83
C MET A 62 2.48 0.28 -34.06
N LYS A 63 2.93 1.38 -34.68
CA LYS A 63 3.91 1.31 -35.79
C LYS A 63 5.24 0.69 -35.34
N VAL A 64 5.73 1.06 -34.16
CA VAL A 64 6.97 0.49 -33.61
C VAL A 64 6.80 -1.00 -33.28
N LEU A 65 5.70 -1.39 -32.63
CA LEU A 65 5.46 -2.79 -32.26
C LEU A 65 5.25 -3.73 -33.46
N SER A 66 4.67 -3.23 -34.54
CA SER A 66 4.41 -4.02 -35.75
C SER A 66 5.62 -4.12 -36.69
N ALA A 67 6.65 -3.30 -36.47
CA ALA A 67 7.89 -3.39 -37.21
C ALA A 67 8.68 -4.65 -36.80
N PRO A 68 9.49 -5.22 -37.70
CA PRO A 68 10.43 -6.27 -37.34
C PRO A 68 11.37 -5.79 -36.22
N ALA A 69 11.67 -6.68 -35.27
CA ALA A 69 12.58 -6.38 -34.19
C ALA A 69 13.97 -6.01 -34.74
N ALA A 70 14.39 -4.76 -34.50
CA ALA A 70 15.74 -4.32 -34.80
C ALA A 70 16.63 -4.61 -33.58
N PRO A 71 17.65 -5.49 -33.70
CA PRO A 71 18.53 -5.78 -32.59
C PRO A 71 19.37 -4.55 -32.26
N VAL A 72 19.39 -4.17 -30.98
CA VAL A 72 20.28 -3.13 -30.46
C VAL A 72 21.57 -3.82 -30.00
N PRO A 73 22.74 -3.55 -30.60
CA PRO A 73 23.97 -4.30 -30.33
C PRO A 73 24.32 -4.39 -28.84
N GLU A 74 24.19 -3.28 -28.10
CA GLU A 74 24.45 -3.25 -26.66
C GLU A 74 23.53 -4.17 -25.85
N ILE A 75 22.26 -4.30 -26.26
CA ILE A 75 21.30 -5.20 -25.60
C ILE A 75 21.62 -6.66 -25.96
N VAL A 76 21.97 -6.92 -27.23
CA VAL A 76 22.36 -8.26 -27.68
C VAL A 76 23.56 -8.76 -26.90
N GLU A 77 24.61 -7.95 -26.79
CA GLU A 77 25.82 -8.28 -26.01
C GLU A 77 25.52 -8.61 -24.55
N LEU A 78 24.57 -7.90 -23.93
CA LEU A 78 24.14 -8.19 -22.55
C LEU A 78 23.35 -9.49 -22.44
N THR A 79 22.48 -9.79 -23.41
CA THR A 79 21.67 -11.01 -23.41
C THR A 79 22.47 -12.26 -23.74
N GLU A 80 23.52 -12.13 -24.55
CA GLU A 80 24.41 -13.24 -24.92
C GLU A 80 25.47 -13.52 -23.85
N ARG A 81 25.63 -12.63 -22.86
CA ARG A 81 26.57 -12.84 -21.77
C ARG A 81 26.13 -14.03 -20.93
N PRO A 82 26.97 -15.08 -20.78
CA PRO A 82 26.63 -16.24 -19.97
C PRO A 82 26.34 -15.79 -18.55
N ALA A 83 25.29 -16.36 -17.97
CA ALA A 83 24.91 -16.00 -16.61
C ALA A 83 26.02 -16.45 -15.64
N PRO A 84 26.26 -15.71 -14.54
CA PRO A 84 27.38 -15.99 -13.65
C PRO A 84 27.30 -17.34 -12.92
N TRP A 85 26.15 -18.00 -12.98
CA TRP A 85 25.92 -19.33 -12.40
C TRP A 85 25.93 -20.47 -13.44
N GLU A 86 26.22 -20.18 -14.71
CA GLU A 86 26.35 -21.20 -15.76
C GLU A 86 27.74 -21.84 -15.77
N ALA A 87 27.78 -23.13 -16.09
CA ALA A 87 29.03 -23.87 -16.20
C ALA A 87 29.87 -23.30 -17.35
N GLY A 88 31.05 -22.75 -17.03
CA GLY A 88 31.93 -22.11 -18.00
C GLY A 88 31.94 -20.58 -17.95
N TYR A 89 31.22 -19.95 -17.02
CA TYR A 89 31.36 -18.51 -16.77
C TYR A 89 32.77 -18.16 -16.28
N VAL A 90 33.47 -17.32 -17.03
CA VAL A 90 34.75 -16.72 -16.62
C VAL A 90 34.54 -15.22 -16.48
N ALA A 91 34.65 -14.72 -15.25
CA ALA A 91 34.56 -13.28 -15.00
C ALA A 91 35.71 -12.56 -15.72
N LYS A 92 35.38 -11.63 -16.63
CA LYS A 92 36.36 -10.77 -17.30
C LYS A 92 36.92 -9.78 -16.25
N ARG A 93 38.24 -9.78 -16.06
CA ARG A 93 38.96 -8.91 -15.13
C ARG A 93 39.15 -7.50 -15.69
#